data_AF-A0A0F9JNN2-F1
#
_entry.id   AF-A0A0F9JNN2-F1
#
_cell.length_a   1.000
_cell.length_b   1.000
_cell.length_c   1.000
_cell.angle_alpha   90.00
_cell.angle_beta   90.00
_cell.angle_gamma   90.00
#
_symmetry.space_group_name_H-M   'P 1'
#
loop_
_entity.id
_entity.type
_entity.pdbx_description
1 polymer ?
#
loop_
_entity_poly.entity_id
_entity_poly.type
_entity_poly.pdbx_seq_one_letter_code
_entity_poly.pdbx_strand_id
1 'polypeptide(L)'
;MSHKVEALPTEISDFRTASTAGGGTALTTSKGLISIPYGSDYLSLTGRNFSGADVVQFTLSPFLQIVYTVDLLVNNGQENFTEEFQDGDATDVTFTAWDTLANGSALYVGAEVPFRGVAVVVGTTVQTAARALTIKYPAAVGNWTDIVNSEGTKVTNDCLQQDGDETWTVPDPWVKASLVQLGATTRKESPYATPMYWTRWEVDGALTSPFHLRQIRALNRSTAYAELIEGQTAEIGLQDRRVTAVEALTDTGTANLIVNVGTRSVGGFE
;
A
#
# COMPACT_ATOMS: atom_id res chain seq x y z
N MET A 1 -16.46 23.36 11.88
CA MET A 1 -15.64 22.50 10.99
C MET A 1 -15.59 23.20 9.64
N SER A 2 -14.52 23.93 9.30
CA SER A 2 -14.44 24.61 8.00
C SER A 2 -14.02 23.58 6.95
N HIS A 3 -14.92 23.23 6.03
CA HIS A 3 -14.52 22.50 4.83
C HIS A 3 -13.60 23.43 4.03
N LYS A 4 -12.30 23.13 3.99
CA LYS A 4 -11.39 23.78 3.06
C LYS A 4 -11.64 23.14 1.70
N VAL A 5 -12.37 23.84 0.84
CA VAL A 5 -12.41 23.51 -0.59
C VAL A 5 -11.12 24.06 -1.17
N GLU A 6 -10.14 23.18 -1.41
CA GLU A 6 -8.99 23.54 -2.21
C GLU A 6 -9.50 23.63 -3.66
N ALA A 7 -9.63 24.86 -4.17
CA ALA A 7 -9.86 25.05 -5.60
C ALA A 7 -8.61 24.51 -6.32
N LEU A 8 -8.81 23.50 -7.16
CA LEU A 8 -7.73 22.92 -7.96
C LEU A 8 -7.05 24.07 -8.74
N PRO A 9 -5.70 24.16 -8.72
CA PRO A 9 -5.01 25.21 -9.46
C PRO A 9 -5.31 25.11 -10.95
N THR A 10 -5.21 26.26 -11.63
CA THR A 10 -5.73 26.51 -12.98
C THR A 10 -5.12 25.64 -14.09
N GLU A 11 -4.08 24.84 -13.83
CA GLU A 11 -3.28 24.16 -14.85
C GLU A 11 -2.91 22.72 -14.43
N ILE A 12 -3.81 21.77 -14.69
CA ILE A 12 -3.48 20.34 -14.75
C ILE A 12 -3.03 20.06 -16.18
N SER A 13 -1.80 19.57 -16.37
CA SER A 13 -1.15 19.52 -17.69
C SER A 13 -1.05 18.12 -18.29
N ASP A 14 -0.85 17.08 -17.48
CA ASP A 14 -0.69 15.71 -17.98
C ASP A 14 -1.79 14.81 -17.43
N PHE A 15 -2.78 14.50 -18.26
CA PHE A 15 -3.86 13.58 -17.93
C PHE A 15 -3.59 12.20 -18.51
N ARG A 16 -3.68 11.19 -17.65
CA ARG A 16 -3.55 9.78 -18.06
C ARG A 16 -4.52 8.88 -17.31
N THR A 17 -4.82 7.74 -17.90
CA THR A 17 -5.56 6.68 -17.20
C THR A 17 -4.65 5.98 -16.21
N ALA A 18 -5.13 5.78 -14.99
CA ALA A 18 -4.55 4.84 -14.02
C ALA A 18 -5.24 3.46 -14.09
N SER A 19 -6.39 3.38 -14.78
CA SER A 19 -7.14 2.14 -14.97
C SER A 19 -6.34 1.11 -15.76
N THR A 20 -6.50 -0.16 -15.40
CA THR A 20 -5.77 -1.29 -15.99
C THR A 20 -6.23 -1.69 -17.40
N ALA A 21 -7.35 -1.16 -17.89
CA ALA A 21 -7.90 -1.47 -19.21
C ALA A 21 -8.65 -0.28 -19.82
N GLY A 22 -8.74 -0.26 -21.16
CA GLY A 22 -9.60 0.68 -21.88
C GLY A 22 -11.06 0.53 -21.46
N GLY A 23 -11.67 1.61 -20.99
CA GLY A 23 -13.04 1.60 -20.46
C GLY A 23 -13.15 1.46 -18.94
N GLY A 24 -12.02 1.35 -18.22
CA GLY A 24 -11.97 1.29 -16.77
C GLY A 24 -11.65 -0.11 -16.23
N THR A 25 -11.19 -0.18 -14.99
CA THR A 25 -10.93 -1.46 -14.30
C THR A 25 -12.25 -2.15 -13.98
N ALA A 26 -12.37 -3.43 -14.33
CA ALA A 26 -13.54 -4.23 -14.01
C ALA A 26 -13.62 -4.48 -12.49
N LEU A 27 -14.78 -4.21 -11.91
CA LEU A 27 -15.07 -4.37 -10.51
C LEU A 27 -16.15 -5.43 -10.29
N THR A 28 -16.06 -6.09 -9.14
CA THR A 28 -17.02 -7.06 -8.63
C THR A 28 -17.24 -6.77 -7.14
N THR A 29 -17.97 -7.63 -6.44
CA THR A 29 -18.06 -7.58 -4.97
C THR A 29 -16.74 -7.82 -4.24
N SER A 30 -15.73 -8.33 -4.95
CA SER A 30 -14.35 -8.40 -4.45
C SER A 30 -13.60 -7.11 -4.75
N LYS A 31 -12.85 -6.61 -3.75
CA LYS A 31 -12.02 -5.41 -3.91
C LYS A 31 -10.97 -5.59 -5.02
N GLY A 32 -10.85 -4.57 -5.85
CA GLY A 32 -9.71 -4.31 -6.71
C GLY A 32 -8.87 -3.16 -6.15
N LEU A 33 -7.58 -3.16 -6.49
CA LEU A 33 -6.66 -2.07 -6.16
C LEU A 33 -6.09 -1.49 -7.45
N ILE A 34 -6.40 -0.23 -7.71
CA ILE A 34 -5.98 0.51 -8.89
C ILE A 34 -4.87 1.47 -8.45
N SER A 35 -3.62 1.19 -8.84
CA SER A 35 -2.48 2.02 -8.44
C SER A 35 -2.59 3.42 -9.04
N ILE A 36 -2.29 4.42 -8.23
CA ILE A 36 -2.18 5.81 -8.63
C ILE A 36 -0.71 6.04 -8.99
N PRO A 37 -0.40 6.39 -10.26
CA PRO A 37 0.95 6.70 -10.65
C PRO A 37 1.56 7.78 -9.75
N TYR A 38 2.83 7.57 -9.41
CA TYR A 38 3.57 8.49 -8.57
C TYR A 38 3.57 9.94 -9.14
N GLY A 39 3.46 10.92 -8.24
CA GLY A 39 3.43 12.35 -8.59
C GLY A 39 2.10 12.87 -9.11
N SER A 40 1.01 12.10 -8.98
CA SER A 40 -0.33 12.56 -9.35
C SER A 40 -0.88 13.55 -8.32
N ASP A 41 -1.32 14.72 -8.78
CA ASP A 41 -1.94 15.80 -7.99
C ASP A 41 -3.48 15.80 -8.08
N TYR A 42 -4.01 15.06 -9.04
CA TYR A 42 -5.42 15.01 -9.36
C TYR A 42 -5.87 13.58 -9.60
N LEU A 43 -7.09 13.27 -9.16
CA LEU A 43 -7.75 11.99 -9.34
C LEU A 43 -9.20 12.24 -9.74
N SER A 44 -9.65 11.56 -10.80
CA SER A 44 -11.05 11.50 -11.21
C SER A 44 -11.52 10.06 -11.24
N LEU A 45 -12.67 9.81 -10.65
CA LEU A 45 -13.29 8.50 -10.51
C LEU A 45 -14.68 8.54 -11.14
N THR A 46 -14.94 7.69 -12.13
CA THR A 46 -16.25 7.58 -12.79
C THR A 46 -16.65 6.12 -12.94
N GLY A 47 -17.76 5.74 -12.31
CA GLY A 47 -18.37 4.42 -12.51
C GLY A 47 -19.11 4.33 -13.85
N ARG A 48 -19.05 3.17 -14.51
CA ARG A 48 -19.73 2.90 -15.79
C ARG A 48 -20.09 1.41 -15.94
N ASN A 49 -21.02 1.09 -16.84
CA ASN A 49 -21.34 -0.28 -17.29
C ASN A 49 -21.83 -1.17 -16.15
N PHE A 50 -22.79 -0.65 -15.39
CA PHE A 50 -23.33 -1.37 -14.25
C PHE A 50 -24.19 -2.54 -14.73
N SER A 51 -23.98 -3.72 -14.14
CA SER A 51 -24.74 -4.92 -14.42
C SER A 51 -25.05 -5.63 -13.10
N GLY A 52 -26.26 -5.39 -12.59
CA GLY A 52 -26.70 -5.88 -11.27
C GLY A 52 -25.97 -5.24 -10.08
N ALA A 53 -25.15 -4.22 -10.33
CA ALA A 53 -24.55 -3.32 -9.34
C ALA A 53 -25.44 -2.08 -9.20
N ASP A 54 -25.58 -1.53 -7.99
CA ASP A 54 -26.27 -0.25 -7.79
C ASP A 54 -25.25 0.90 -7.61
N VAL A 55 -24.10 0.61 -6.98
CA VAL A 55 -23.03 1.59 -6.73
C VAL A 55 -21.63 0.99 -6.96
N VAL A 56 -20.69 1.86 -7.36
CA VAL A 56 -19.26 1.59 -7.15
C VAL A 56 -18.87 2.17 -5.80
N GLN A 57 -18.26 1.33 -4.98
CA GLN A 57 -17.73 1.67 -3.68
C GLN A 57 -16.22 1.88 -3.78
N PHE A 58 -15.69 2.96 -3.21
CA PHE A 58 -14.26 3.26 -3.22
C PHE A 58 -13.74 3.85 -1.90
N THR A 59 -12.45 3.61 -1.64
CA THR A 59 -11.65 4.34 -0.65
C THR A 59 -10.26 4.62 -1.22
N LEU A 60 -9.54 5.56 -0.60
CA LEU A 60 -8.18 5.90 -0.98
C LEU A 60 -7.19 5.22 -0.03
N SER A 61 -6.32 4.38 -0.58
CA SER A 61 -5.30 3.66 0.19
C SER A 61 -4.13 4.59 0.54
N PRO A 62 -3.70 4.63 1.82
CA PRO A 62 -2.60 5.50 2.20
C PRO A 62 -1.28 5.03 1.56
N PHE A 63 -0.42 6.00 1.25
CA PHE A 63 0.92 5.71 0.76
C PHE A 63 1.79 5.08 1.86
N LEU A 64 2.51 4.01 1.52
CA LEU A 64 3.41 3.30 2.41
C LEU A 64 4.85 3.80 2.24
N GLN A 65 5.62 3.80 3.32
CA GLN A 65 7.08 3.75 3.28
C GLN A 65 7.49 2.31 3.54
N ILE A 66 8.31 1.74 2.65
CA ILE A 66 8.70 0.34 2.71
C ILE A 66 10.22 0.25 2.68
N VAL A 67 10.81 -0.21 3.77
CA VAL A 67 12.26 -0.38 3.90
C VAL A 67 12.58 -1.79 4.32
N TYR A 68 13.42 -2.45 3.54
CA TYR A 68 13.98 -3.76 3.84
C TYR A 68 15.39 -3.60 4.43
N THR A 69 15.77 -4.47 5.36
CA THR A 69 17.13 -4.50 5.93
C THR A 69 17.61 -5.93 6.13
N VAL A 70 18.92 -6.12 6.09
CA VAL A 70 19.67 -7.33 6.50
C VAL A 70 20.62 -7.05 7.68
N ASP A 71 20.58 -5.85 8.26
CA ASP A 71 21.53 -5.39 9.27
C ASP A 71 20.90 -4.50 10.35
N LEU A 72 19.59 -4.65 10.59
CA LEU A 72 18.81 -3.83 11.52
C LEU A 72 18.97 -2.32 11.30
N LEU A 73 19.05 -1.89 10.03
CA LEU A 73 19.18 -0.48 9.65
C LEU A 73 20.40 0.21 10.28
N VAL A 74 21.48 -0.54 10.54
CA VAL A 74 22.71 -0.02 11.17
C VAL A 74 23.66 0.56 10.12
N ASN A 75 23.93 -0.16 9.03
CA ASN A 75 24.89 0.23 8.00
C ASN A 75 24.20 0.38 6.64
N ASN A 76 24.82 -0.07 5.56
CA ASN A 76 24.30 0.04 4.19
C ASN A 76 23.53 -1.22 3.75
N GLY A 77 23.23 -2.15 4.66
CA GLY A 77 22.45 -3.35 4.38
C GLY A 77 20.95 -3.08 4.34
N GLN A 78 20.50 -1.94 3.83
CA GLN A 78 19.09 -1.64 3.69
C GLN A 78 18.74 -1.15 2.29
N GLU A 79 17.52 -1.48 1.87
CA GLU A 79 16.96 -1.12 0.58
C GLU A 79 15.61 -0.45 0.80
N ASN A 80 15.36 0.64 0.07
CA ASN A 80 14.10 1.36 0.11
C ASN A 80 13.28 0.98 -1.12
N PHE A 81 12.18 0.24 -0.90
CA PHE A 81 11.28 -0.25 -1.95
C PHE A 81 9.95 0.52 -2.00
N THR A 82 9.93 1.70 -1.37
CA THR A 82 8.72 2.53 -1.26
C THR A 82 8.05 2.81 -2.59
N GLU A 83 8.82 3.17 -3.62
CA GLU A 83 8.25 3.52 -4.94
C GLU A 83 7.93 2.26 -5.76
N GLU A 84 8.89 1.33 -5.83
CA GLU A 84 8.78 0.09 -6.61
C GLU A 84 7.56 -0.78 -6.23
N PHE A 85 7.25 -0.93 -4.93
CA PHE A 85 6.10 -1.77 -4.53
C PHE A 85 4.73 -1.14 -4.74
N GLN A 86 4.66 0.12 -5.17
CA GLN A 86 3.44 0.93 -5.18
C GLN A 86 3.14 1.60 -6.52
N ASP A 87 4.03 1.51 -7.51
CA ASP A 87 3.88 2.17 -8.80
C ASP A 87 2.82 1.51 -9.72
N GLY A 88 2.47 0.25 -9.43
CA GLY A 88 1.46 -0.51 -10.18
C GLY A 88 2.00 -1.22 -11.42
N ASP A 89 3.31 -1.30 -11.60
CA ASP A 89 3.91 -1.93 -12.76
C ASP A 89 4.04 -3.47 -12.58
N ALA A 90 4.68 -4.11 -13.55
CA ALA A 90 4.89 -5.57 -13.58
C ALA A 90 6.27 -6.02 -13.06
N THR A 91 7.08 -5.08 -12.56
CA THR A 91 8.47 -5.32 -12.19
C THR A 91 8.55 -6.02 -10.84
N ASP A 92 9.40 -7.04 -10.77
CA ASP A 92 9.60 -7.86 -9.58
C ASP A 92 10.82 -7.35 -8.79
N VAL A 93 10.65 -7.09 -7.49
CA VAL A 93 11.76 -6.92 -6.55
C VAL A 93 12.29 -8.28 -6.16
N THR A 94 13.59 -8.51 -6.42
CA THR A 94 14.27 -9.75 -6.07
C THR A 94 14.92 -9.68 -4.70
N PHE A 95 14.46 -10.52 -3.78
CA PHE A 95 15.10 -10.71 -2.49
C PHE A 95 16.12 -11.85 -2.58
N THR A 96 17.40 -11.50 -2.39
CA THR A 96 18.52 -12.45 -2.45
C THR A 96 18.88 -13.05 -1.08
N ALA A 97 18.40 -12.43 0.00
CA ALA A 97 18.46 -12.97 1.34
C ALA A 97 17.34 -12.31 2.14
N TRP A 98 16.57 -13.09 2.91
CA TRP A 98 15.71 -12.62 3.98
C TRP A 98 15.72 -13.67 5.09
N ASP A 99 16.37 -13.32 6.20
CA ASP A 99 16.54 -14.19 7.36
C ASP A 99 15.70 -13.70 8.55
N THR A 100 15.90 -14.30 9.72
CA THR A 100 15.29 -13.89 10.98
C THR A 100 15.77 -12.50 11.41
N LEU A 101 14.98 -11.85 12.27
CA LEU A 101 15.35 -10.58 12.90
C LEU A 101 16.69 -10.68 13.67
N ALA A 102 16.97 -11.83 14.28
CA ALA A 102 18.23 -12.08 15.00
C ALA A 102 19.46 -12.00 14.08
N ASN A 103 19.28 -12.33 12.80
CA ASN A 103 20.30 -12.20 11.75
C ASN A 103 20.21 -10.86 11.00
N GLY A 104 19.39 -9.93 11.50
CA GLY A 104 19.31 -8.55 11.04
C GLY A 104 18.24 -8.28 9.99
N SER A 105 17.49 -9.29 9.56
CA SER A 105 16.52 -9.17 8.49
C SER A 105 15.13 -8.78 8.98
N ALA A 106 14.56 -7.73 8.39
CA ALA A 106 13.18 -7.32 8.59
C ALA A 106 12.69 -6.42 7.46
N LEU A 107 11.37 -6.39 7.23
CA LEU A 107 10.72 -5.40 6.40
C LEU A 107 9.90 -4.45 7.27
N TYR A 108 10.19 -3.15 7.19
CA TYR A 108 9.46 -2.10 7.87
C TYR A 108 8.49 -1.45 6.89
N VAL A 109 7.21 -1.45 7.24
CA VAL A 109 6.13 -0.85 6.43
C VAL A 109 5.41 0.18 7.28
N GLY A 110 5.45 1.45 6.86
CA GLY A 110 4.90 2.58 7.61
C GLY A 110 3.95 3.44 6.81
N ALA A 111 2.98 4.07 7.47
CA ALA A 111 2.08 5.03 6.84
C ALA A 111 1.79 6.24 7.75
N GLU A 112 1.40 7.39 7.17
CA GLU A 112 1.05 8.58 7.97
C GLU A 112 -0.22 8.40 8.82
N VAL A 113 -1.09 7.48 8.40
CA VAL A 113 -2.37 7.14 9.05
C VAL A 113 -2.41 5.63 9.33
N PRO A 114 -3.20 5.16 10.31
CA PRO A 114 -3.39 3.73 10.52
C PRO A 114 -4.00 3.08 9.29
N PHE A 115 -3.72 1.79 9.10
CA PHE A 115 -4.21 0.97 7.98
C PHE A 115 -4.57 -0.43 8.49
N ARG A 116 -5.50 -1.10 7.81
CA ARG A 116 -6.05 -2.39 8.26
C ARG A 116 -5.35 -3.61 7.68
N GLY A 117 -4.27 -3.39 6.95
CA GLY A 117 -3.61 -4.44 6.21
C GLY A 117 -2.89 -3.95 4.97
N VAL A 118 -2.26 -4.88 4.28
CA VAL A 118 -1.69 -4.64 2.96
C VAL A 118 -2.09 -5.77 2.01
N ALA A 119 -2.32 -5.43 0.76
CA ALA A 119 -2.39 -6.38 -0.32
C ALA A 119 -0.97 -6.64 -0.85
N VAL A 120 -0.60 -7.91 -0.90
CA VAL A 120 0.71 -8.35 -1.39
C VAL A 120 0.50 -9.11 -2.69
N VAL A 121 1.28 -8.73 -3.70
CA VAL A 121 1.39 -9.47 -4.97
C VAL A 121 2.77 -10.09 -5.01
N VAL A 122 2.81 -11.42 -5.05
CA VAL A 122 4.03 -12.20 -5.20
C VAL A 122 4.46 -12.17 -6.66
N GLY A 123 5.77 -12.11 -6.87
CA GLY A 123 6.36 -12.05 -8.18
C GLY A 123 6.41 -13.41 -8.87
N THR A 124 7.28 -13.52 -9.87
CA THR A 124 7.45 -14.75 -10.66
C THR A 124 8.07 -15.92 -9.90
N THR A 125 8.84 -15.66 -8.83
CA THR A 125 9.44 -16.69 -7.98
C THR A 125 8.85 -16.63 -6.57
N VAL A 126 8.13 -17.67 -6.17
CA VAL A 126 7.42 -17.75 -4.89
C VAL A 126 8.29 -18.35 -3.77
N GLN A 127 7.91 -18.10 -2.52
CA GLN A 127 8.48 -18.82 -1.39
C GLN A 127 8.07 -20.30 -1.36
N THR A 128 8.99 -21.14 -0.91
CA THR A 128 8.83 -22.61 -0.81
C THR A 128 9.36 -23.19 0.49
N ALA A 129 9.85 -22.32 1.39
CA ALA A 129 10.27 -22.72 2.71
C ALA A 129 9.09 -22.56 3.67
N ALA A 130 8.81 -23.61 4.45
CA ALA A 130 7.83 -23.58 5.52
C ALA A 130 8.30 -22.64 6.64
N ARG A 131 7.82 -21.40 6.61
CA ARG A 131 8.22 -20.29 7.47
C ARG A 131 6.99 -19.47 7.83
N ALA A 132 6.94 -19.04 9.08
CA ALA A 132 5.90 -18.15 9.56
C ALA A 132 6.30 -16.69 9.35
N LEU A 133 5.45 -15.91 8.70
CA LEU A 133 5.54 -14.45 8.67
C LEU A 133 4.82 -13.89 9.90
N THR A 134 5.55 -13.22 10.77
CA THR A 134 4.99 -12.48 11.90
C THR A 134 5.04 -10.98 11.60
N ILE A 135 3.90 -10.32 11.66
CA ILE A 135 3.82 -8.86 11.54
C ILE A 135 3.67 -8.29 12.96
N LYS A 136 4.48 -7.29 13.30
CA LYS A 136 4.47 -6.63 14.60
C LYS A 136 4.17 -5.15 14.45
N TYR A 137 3.62 -4.53 15.49
CA TYR A 137 3.36 -3.09 15.58
C TYR A 137 3.87 -2.53 16.92
N PRO A 138 4.21 -1.23 17.01
CA PRO A 138 4.61 -0.60 18.26
C PRO A 138 3.38 -0.24 19.12
N ALA A 139 3.11 -1.05 20.15
CA ALA A 139 2.07 -0.74 21.15
C ALA A 139 2.51 0.37 22.12
N ALA A 140 3.82 0.50 22.31
CA ALA A 140 4.48 1.59 23.02
C ALA A 140 5.85 1.86 22.38
N VAL A 141 6.47 3.00 22.68
CA VAL A 141 7.82 3.31 22.19
C VAL A 141 8.80 2.23 22.68
N GLY A 142 9.49 1.59 21.72
CA GLY A 142 10.44 0.50 22.00
C GLY A 142 9.81 -0.86 22.27
N ASN A 143 8.48 -1.01 22.19
CA ASN A 143 7.79 -2.28 22.41
C ASN A 143 7.01 -2.73 21.16
N TRP A 144 7.58 -3.70 20.44
CA TRP A 144 6.96 -4.34 19.28
C TRP A 144 6.10 -5.52 19.73
N THR A 145 4.81 -5.47 19.42
CA THR A 145 3.81 -6.48 19.77
C THR A 145 3.31 -7.17 18.50
N ASP A 146 3.04 -8.46 18.58
CA ASP A 146 2.53 -9.23 17.44
C ASP A 146 1.13 -8.76 17.04
N ILE A 147 0.92 -8.59 15.74
CA ILE A 147 -0.39 -8.40 15.15
C ILE A 147 -0.91 -9.76 14.72
N VAL A 148 -2.20 -10.02 14.97
CA VAL A 148 -2.85 -11.19 14.39
C VAL A 148 -3.32 -10.79 13.00
N ASN A 149 -2.63 -11.31 11.98
CA ASN A 149 -2.96 -11.11 10.57
C ASN A 149 -3.77 -12.28 10.00
N SER A 150 -4.39 -12.07 8.83
CA SER A 150 -5.15 -13.10 8.10
C SER A 150 -4.29 -14.16 7.41
N GLU A 151 -2.97 -13.97 7.32
CA GLU A 151 -2.04 -14.86 6.62
C GLU A 151 -2.43 -15.11 5.15
N GLY A 152 -2.92 -14.09 4.43
CA GLY A 152 -3.47 -14.28 3.08
C GLY A 152 -2.43 -14.73 2.04
N THR A 153 -1.16 -14.43 2.28
CA THR A 153 -0.05 -14.85 1.39
C THR A 153 0.47 -16.25 1.68
N LYS A 154 -0.08 -16.93 2.70
CA LYS A 154 0.35 -18.25 3.15
C LYS A 154 -0.37 -19.35 2.39
N VAL A 155 0.40 -20.36 2.00
CA VAL A 155 -0.15 -21.63 1.52
C VAL A 155 0.43 -22.74 2.38
N THR A 156 -0.44 -23.52 3.03
CA THR A 156 -0.05 -24.52 4.02
C THR A 156 0.79 -23.89 5.16
N ASN A 157 2.12 -23.94 5.08
CA ASN A 157 3.05 -23.41 6.08
C ASN A 157 4.07 -22.42 5.49
N ASP A 158 3.98 -22.11 4.19
CA ASP A 158 4.94 -21.26 3.49
C ASP A 158 4.34 -19.86 3.38
N CYS A 159 4.89 -18.88 4.09
CA CYS A 159 4.50 -17.47 3.91
C CYS A 159 4.97 -16.93 2.55
N LEU A 160 4.29 -15.91 2.01
CA LEU A 160 4.65 -15.28 0.72
C LEU A 160 4.72 -16.26 -0.46
N GLN A 161 3.88 -17.31 -0.43
CA GLN A 161 3.80 -18.33 -1.48
C GLN A 161 2.74 -18.01 -2.55
N GLN A 162 1.79 -17.12 -2.24
CA GLN A 162 0.75 -16.69 -3.16
C GLN A 162 0.40 -15.20 -2.97
N ASP A 163 -0.27 -14.63 -3.96
CA ASP A 163 -0.93 -13.33 -3.83
C ASP A 163 -2.00 -13.40 -2.74
N GLY A 164 -2.13 -12.33 -1.96
CA GLY A 164 -3.14 -12.27 -0.92
C GLY A 164 -3.03 -11.02 -0.06
N ASP A 165 -4.03 -10.84 0.81
CA ASP A 165 -4.01 -9.74 1.76
C ASP A 165 -3.53 -10.21 3.13
N GLU A 166 -2.62 -9.42 3.70
CA GLU A 166 -2.31 -9.46 5.11
C GLU A 166 -3.16 -8.42 5.82
N THR A 167 -4.32 -8.83 6.33
CA THR A 167 -5.29 -7.97 7.01
C THR A 167 -5.29 -8.18 8.52
N TRP A 168 -5.61 -7.13 9.26
CA TRP A 168 -5.69 -7.14 10.72
C TRP A 168 -6.72 -6.14 11.23
N THR A 169 -7.12 -6.31 12.48
CA THR A 169 -7.84 -5.25 13.20
C THR A 169 -6.85 -4.15 13.55
N VAL A 170 -7.15 -2.89 13.19
CA VAL A 170 -6.30 -1.74 13.51
C VAL A 170 -6.03 -1.72 15.02
N PRO A 171 -4.77 -1.85 15.46
CA PRO A 171 -4.47 -1.92 16.88
C PRO A 171 -4.81 -0.64 17.64
N ASP A 172 -5.18 -0.80 18.90
CA ASP A 172 -5.36 0.28 19.87
C ASP A 172 -4.75 -0.18 21.21
N PRO A 173 -3.63 0.40 21.67
CA PRO A 173 -2.90 1.52 21.06
C PRO A 173 -2.00 1.10 19.89
N TRP A 174 -1.90 1.94 18.86
CA TRP A 174 -0.84 1.89 17.84
C TRP A 174 -0.08 3.22 17.86
N VAL A 175 1.17 3.21 18.32
CA VAL A 175 1.93 4.45 18.51
C VAL A 175 2.48 4.95 17.18
N LYS A 176 2.16 6.21 16.85
CA LYS A 176 2.81 6.95 15.76
C LYS A 176 4.16 7.47 16.26
N ALA A 177 5.25 6.90 15.76
CA ALA A 177 6.62 7.28 16.12
C ALA A 177 7.57 7.04 14.95
N SER A 178 8.76 7.64 14.97
CA SER A 178 9.79 7.37 13.97
C SER A 178 10.54 6.08 14.28
N LEU A 179 11.16 5.43 13.30
CA LEU A 179 11.98 4.24 13.55
C LEU A 179 13.16 4.53 14.50
N VAL A 180 13.64 5.78 14.51
CA VAL A 180 14.63 6.25 15.49
C VAL A 180 14.07 6.21 16.91
N GLN A 181 12.87 6.77 17.12
CA GLN A 181 12.22 6.78 18.43
C GLN A 181 11.88 5.37 18.92
N LEU A 182 11.50 4.49 17.99
CA LEU A 182 11.20 3.08 18.30
C LEU A 182 12.45 2.24 18.57
N GLY A 183 13.66 2.81 18.45
CA GLY A 183 14.92 2.11 18.67
C GLY A 183 15.29 1.13 17.54
N ALA A 184 14.64 1.22 16.38
CA ALA A 184 14.92 0.36 15.23
C ALA A 184 16.14 0.84 14.42
N THR A 185 16.56 2.09 14.56
CA THR A 185 17.78 2.63 13.91
C THR A 185 18.29 3.89 14.61
N THR A 186 19.55 4.27 14.35
CA THR A 186 20.11 5.57 14.74
C THR A 186 20.14 6.59 13.60
N ARG A 187 19.70 6.20 12.40
CA ARG A 187 19.65 7.03 11.19
C ARG A 187 18.60 8.13 11.28
N LYS A 188 19.01 9.40 11.11
CA LYS A 188 18.15 10.57 11.36
C LYS A 188 17.56 11.19 10.09
N GLU A 189 17.77 10.56 8.96
CA GLU A 189 17.22 10.94 7.67
C GLU A 189 15.81 10.36 7.44
N SER A 190 15.09 10.89 6.44
CA SER A 190 13.84 10.30 5.97
C SER A 190 14.10 8.99 5.24
N PRO A 191 13.25 7.95 5.37
CA PRO A 191 11.99 7.93 6.13
C PRO A 191 12.15 7.61 7.63
N TYR A 192 13.35 7.27 8.10
CA TYR A 192 13.59 6.75 9.46
C TYR A 192 13.24 7.71 10.59
N ALA A 193 13.44 9.01 10.37
CA ALA A 193 13.13 10.06 11.34
C ALA A 193 11.66 10.54 11.27
N THR A 194 10.89 10.12 10.28
CA THR A 194 9.50 10.57 10.08
C THR A 194 8.55 9.75 10.96
N PRO A 195 7.73 10.40 11.81
CA PRO A 195 6.76 9.67 12.62
C PRO A 195 5.64 9.05 11.78
N MET A 196 5.51 7.73 11.83
CA MET A 196 4.51 6.95 11.09
C MET A 196 3.92 5.84 11.96
N TYR A 197 2.82 5.26 11.51
CA TYR A 197 2.30 4.00 12.03
C TYR A 197 3.07 2.87 11.36
N TRP A 198 4.10 2.37 12.04
CA TRP A 198 4.96 1.33 11.50
C TRP A 198 4.43 -0.07 11.83
N THR A 199 4.65 -0.99 10.91
CA THR A 199 4.67 -2.44 11.15
C THR A 199 6.08 -2.97 10.83
N ARG A 200 6.48 -4.04 11.51
CA ARG A 200 7.74 -4.76 11.27
C ARG A 200 7.43 -6.21 10.97
N TRP A 201 7.93 -6.68 9.84
CA TRP A 201 7.64 -8.00 9.30
C TRP A 201 8.87 -8.87 9.49
N GLU A 202 8.68 -9.98 10.19
CA GLU A 202 9.73 -10.91 10.61
C GLU A 202 9.38 -12.31 10.17
N VAL A 203 10.39 -13.14 9.96
CA VAL A 203 10.23 -14.58 9.68
C VAL A 203 10.92 -15.39 10.76
N ASP A 204 10.41 -16.59 11.02
CA ASP A 204 10.92 -17.52 12.04
C ASP A 204 12.14 -18.36 11.58
N GLY A 205 12.53 -18.23 10.32
CA GLY A 205 13.74 -18.81 9.75
C GLY A 205 14.04 -18.21 8.38
N ALA A 206 15.23 -18.47 7.86
CA ALA A 206 15.61 -18.00 6.53
C ALA A 206 14.62 -18.48 5.44
N LEU A 207 14.22 -17.52 4.60
CA LEU A 207 13.40 -17.73 3.42
C LEU A 207 14.23 -18.33 2.27
N THR A 208 13.56 -18.98 1.32
CA THR A 208 14.21 -19.47 0.09
C THR A 208 14.67 -18.27 -0.74
N SER A 209 15.92 -18.32 -1.20
CA SER A 209 16.51 -17.33 -2.09
C SER A 209 16.78 -17.90 -3.48
N PRO A 210 16.51 -17.15 -4.56
CA PRO A 210 15.81 -15.86 -4.57
C PRO A 210 14.29 -16.06 -4.46
N PHE A 211 13.58 -14.99 -4.11
CA PHE A 211 12.13 -14.89 -4.30
C PHE A 211 11.74 -13.47 -4.64
N HIS A 212 10.55 -13.31 -5.21
CA HIS A 212 10.10 -12.06 -5.78
C HIS A 212 8.84 -11.56 -5.10
N LEU A 213 8.80 -10.27 -4.81
CA LEU A 213 7.56 -9.54 -4.53
C LEU A 213 7.38 -8.48 -5.60
N ARG A 214 6.15 -8.24 -6.03
CA ARG A 214 5.82 -7.24 -7.05
C ARG A 214 5.19 -6.01 -6.43
N GLN A 215 4.23 -6.18 -5.54
CA GLN A 215 3.49 -5.05 -4.97
C GLN A 215 3.18 -5.27 -3.50
N ILE A 216 3.22 -4.18 -2.75
CA ILE A 216 2.72 -4.09 -1.37
C ILE A 216 1.98 -2.77 -1.27
N ARG A 217 0.65 -2.84 -1.16
CA ARG A 217 -0.21 -1.65 -1.15
C ARG A 217 -1.11 -1.68 0.07
N ALA A 218 -1.27 -0.52 0.72
CA ALA A 218 -2.10 -0.43 1.92
C ALA A 218 -3.57 -0.70 1.62
N LEU A 219 -4.25 -1.27 2.60
CA LEU A 219 -5.71 -1.29 2.69
C LEU A 219 -6.16 -0.20 3.64
N ASN A 220 -7.16 0.59 3.26
CA ASN A 220 -7.63 1.70 4.07
C ASN A 220 -8.09 1.19 5.46
N ARG A 221 -7.85 1.95 6.54
CA ARG A 221 -8.30 1.59 7.91
C ARG A 221 -9.78 1.24 8.04
N SER A 222 -10.62 1.74 7.12
CA SER A 222 -12.06 1.58 7.12
C SER A 222 -12.51 0.79 5.90
N THR A 223 -13.52 -0.07 6.09
CA THR A 223 -14.29 -0.70 5.01
C THR A 223 -15.62 0.00 4.77
N ALA A 224 -15.85 1.16 5.39
CA ALA A 224 -16.95 2.05 5.01
C ALA A 224 -16.52 2.83 3.76
N TYR A 225 -16.86 2.30 2.60
CA TYR A 225 -16.56 2.91 1.30
C TYR A 225 -17.45 4.12 1.02
N ALA A 226 -16.92 5.08 0.28
CA ALA A 226 -17.73 6.10 -0.37
C ALA A 226 -18.37 5.51 -1.63
N GLU A 227 -19.54 6.00 -2.03
CA GLU A 227 -20.34 5.44 -3.11
C GLU A 227 -20.42 6.40 -4.30
N LEU A 228 -20.38 5.84 -5.50
CA LEU A 228 -20.60 6.52 -6.77
C LEU A 228 -21.70 5.78 -7.54
N ILE A 229 -22.72 6.53 -7.97
CA ILE A 229 -23.71 6.02 -8.92
C ILE A 229 -23.14 6.04 -10.34
N GLU A 230 -23.79 5.31 -11.26
CA GLU A 230 -23.35 5.27 -12.66
C GLU A 230 -23.26 6.67 -13.29
N GLY A 231 -22.13 6.95 -13.94
CA GLY A 231 -21.86 8.21 -14.61
C GLY A 231 -21.55 9.38 -13.67
N GLN A 232 -21.69 9.22 -12.35
CA GLN A 232 -21.23 10.24 -11.41
C GLN A 232 -19.70 10.26 -11.37
N THR A 233 -19.14 11.45 -11.54
CA THR A 233 -17.71 11.68 -11.39
C THR A 233 -17.41 12.27 -10.02
N ALA A 234 -16.45 11.67 -9.31
CA ALA A 234 -15.80 12.29 -8.16
C ALA A 234 -14.42 12.81 -8.57
N GLU A 235 -14.13 14.05 -8.20
CA GLU A 235 -12.88 14.74 -8.50
C GLU A 235 -12.19 15.08 -7.18
N ILE A 236 -10.93 14.67 -7.05
CA ILE A 236 -10.19 14.72 -5.79
C ILE A 236 -8.81 15.31 -6.07
N GLY A 237 -8.48 16.39 -5.35
CA GLY A 237 -7.11 16.88 -5.27
C GLY A 237 -6.28 15.96 -4.37
N LEU A 238 -5.17 15.47 -4.90
CA LEU A 238 -4.20 14.70 -4.14
C LEU A 238 -3.15 15.67 -3.61
N GLN A 239 -2.76 15.48 -2.35
CA GLN A 239 -1.54 16.07 -1.83
C GLN A 239 -0.41 15.05 -2.02
N ASP A 240 0.74 15.55 -2.50
CA ASP A 240 1.92 14.75 -2.83
C ASP A 240 2.13 13.58 -1.86
N ARG A 241 2.20 12.37 -2.43
CA ARG A 241 2.62 11.13 -1.75
C ARG A 241 1.75 10.69 -0.56
N ARG A 242 0.46 11.03 -0.53
CA ARG A 242 -0.45 10.54 0.53
C ARG A 242 -1.31 9.34 0.17
N VAL A 243 -1.53 9.10 -1.12
CA VAL A 243 -2.38 8.02 -1.61
C VAL A 243 -1.59 7.21 -2.63
N THR A 244 -1.61 5.88 -2.48
CA THR A 244 -0.96 4.95 -3.43
C THR A 244 -1.94 4.32 -4.41
N ALA A 245 -3.18 4.10 -4.00
CA ALA A 245 -4.13 3.35 -4.81
C ALA A 245 -5.57 3.75 -4.48
N VAL A 246 -6.47 3.45 -5.41
CA VAL A 246 -7.91 3.41 -5.19
C VAL A 246 -8.28 1.96 -4.89
N GLU A 247 -8.81 1.72 -3.70
CA GLU A 247 -9.44 0.45 -3.34
C GLU A 247 -10.92 0.54 -3.71
N ALA A 248 -11.38 -0.30 -4.64
CA ALA A 248 -12.75 -0.21 -5.17
C ALA A 248 -13.41 -1.58 -5.37
N LEU A 249 -14.74 -1.62 -5.24
CA LEU A 249 -15.60 -2.77 -5.49
C LEU A 249 -17.01 -2.31 -5.87
N THR A 250 -17.89 -3.24 -6.19
CA THR A 250 -19.32 -2.98 -6.31
C THR A 250 -20.08 -3.60 -5.12
N ASP A 251 -21.20 -2.98 -4.75
CA ASP A 251 -22.06 -3.49 -3.68
C ASP A 251 -22.70 -4.84 -4.04
N THR A 252 -23.09 -4.99 -5.31
CA THR A 252 -23.56 -6.21 -5.94
C THR A 252 -23.10 -6.25 -7.41
N GLY A 253 -23.31 -7.36 -8.11
CA GLY A 253 -23.07 -7.46 -9.54
C GLY A 253 -21.66 -7.07 -9.97
N THR A 254 -21.57 -6.36 -11.10
CA THR A 254 -20.30 -5.89 -11.68
C THR A 254 -20.44 -4.49 -12.28
N ALA A 255 -19.33 -3.75 -12.32
CA ALA A 255 -19.23 -2.47 -13.02
C ALA A 255 -17.80 -2.25 -13.51
N ASN A 256 -17.56 -1.16 -14.24
CA ASN A 256 -16.23 -0.63 -14.52
C ASN A 256 -16.02 0.67 -13.74
N LEU A 257 -14.81 0.86 -13.21
CA LEU A 257 -14.38 2.13 -12.66
C LEU A 257 -13.27 2.72 -13.53
N ILE A 258 -13.54 3.89 -14.09
CA ILE A 258 -12.55 4.71 -14.77
C ILE A 258 -11.85 5.55 -13.72
N VAL A 259 -10.55 5.36 -13.60
CA VAL A 259 -9.63 6.15 -12.78
C VAL A 259 -8.71 6.92 -13.71
N ASN A 260 -8.83 8.26 -13.69
CA ASN A 260 -7.92 9.16 -14.37
C ASN A 260 -7.11 9.94 -13.35
N VAL A 261 -5.86 10.24 -13.70
CA VAL A 261 -4.96 11.03 -12.87
C VAL A 261 -4.40 12.19 -13.66
N GLY A 262 -4.04 13.25 -12.95
CA GLY A 262 -3.42 14.45 -13.50
C GLY A 262 -2.24 14.93 -12.67
N THR A 263 -1.23 15.52 -13.31
CA THR A 263 -0.15 16.25 -12.62
C THR A 263 -0.28 17.76 -12.86
N ARG A 264 0.16 18.56 -11.89
CA ARG A 264 0.25 20.02 -12.02
C ARG A 264 1.51 20.36 -12.82
N SER A 265 1.39 21.21 -13.84
CA SER A 265 2.58 21.82 -14.44
C SER A 265 3.10 22.91 -13.51
N VAL A 266 4.40 22.89 -13.22
CA VAL A 266 5.08 23.98 -12.51
C VAL A 266 5.35 25.17 -13.45
N GLY A 267 5.14 25.02 -14.77
CA GLY A 267 5.49 26.02 -15.80
C GLY A 267 4.45 26.27 -16.90
N GLY A 268 3.22 25.77 -16.78
CA GLY A 268 2.21 25.79 -17.85
C GLY A 268 2.36 24.65 -18.87
N PHE A 269 1.40 24.55 -19.79
CA PHE A 269 1.52 23.68 -20.97
C PHE A 269 2.55 24.30 -21.93
N GLU A 270 3.71 23.67 -22.12
CA GLU A 270 4.59 23.92 -23.27
C GLU A 270 4.19 23.04 -24.47
#